data_AF-A0A348DG69-F1
#
_entry.id   AF-A0A348DG69-F1
#
_cell.length_a   1.000
_cell.length_b   1.000
_cell.length_c   1.000
_cell.angle_alpha   90.00
_cell.angle_beta   90.00
_cell.angle_gamma   90.00
#
_symmetry.space_group_name_H-M   'P 1'
#
loop_
_entity.id
_entity.type
_entity.pdbx_description
1 polymer ?
#
loop_
_entity_poly.entity_id
_entity_poly.type
_entity_poly.pdbx_seq_one_letter_code
_entity_poly.pdbx_strand_id
1 'polypeptide(L)'
;MSANELALRFSTAPAEQLIGRLPVLEVKEALWQEVEDEVLTEVYQEHEFEMEAVSEQTDAANRLASKFELVAETFGTAIRLALTLPPAEAKQILQDAIDDNPGYGREPDKG
;
A
#
# COMPACT_ATOMS: atom_id res chain seq x y z
N MET A 1 5.16 30.44 -43.66
CA MET A 1 5.95 29.70 -42.65
C MET A 1 7.12 29.05 -43.33
N SER A 2 8.34 29.27 -42.85
CA SER A 2 9.55 28.66 -43.41
C SER A 2 9.80 27.27 -42.81
N ALA A 3 10.57 26.43 -43.51
CA ALA A 3 10.93 25.09 -43.01
C ALA A 3 11.66 25.14 -41.65
N ASN A 4 12.40 26.21 -41.37
CA ASN A 4 13.09 26.40 -40.10
C ASN A 4 12.12 26.73 -38.94
N GLU A 5 11.04 27.46 -39.22
CA GLU A 5 10.01 27.76 -38.21
C GLU A 5 9.24 26.50 -37.83
N LEU A 6 8.94 25.63 -38.81
CA LEU A 6 8.32 24.33 -38.57
C LEU A 6 9.25 23.39 -37.79
N ALA A 7 10.53 23.34 -38.15
CA ALA A 7 11.51 22.53 -37.43
C ALA A 7 11.68 22.95 -35.97
N LEU A 8 11.59 24.25 -35.67
CA LEU A 8 11.62 24.76 -34.30
C LEU A 8 10.35 24.42 -33.52
N ARG A 9 9.17 24.52 -34.13
CA ARG A 9 7.90 24.18 -33.49
C ARG A 9 7.75 22.71 -33.13
N PHE A 10 8.32 21.81 -33.92
CA PHE A 10 8.33 20.37 -33.65
C PHE A 10 9.66 19.90 -33.02
N SER A 11 10.48 20.83 -32.54
CA SER A 11 11.72 20.52 -31.87
C SER A 11 11.44 19.98 -30.48
N THR A 12 12.18 18.95 -30.05
CA THR A 12 12.20 18.47 -28.66
C THR A 12 13.21 19.25 -27.81
N ALA A 13 13.59 20.44 -28.24
CA ALA A 13 14.51 21.29 -27.49
C ALA A 13 13.78 21.90 -26.28
N PRO A 14 14.45 22.02 -25.12
CA PRO A 14 13.86 22.63 -23.93
C PRO A 14 13.26 23.99 -24.22
N ALA A 15 12.13 24.31 -23.58
CA ALA A 15 11.38 25.54 -23.83
C ALA A 15 12.25 26.80 -23.66
N GLU A 16 13.25 26.81 -22.77
CA GLU A 16 14.16 27.96 -22.59
C GLU A 16 15.03 28.23 -23.83
N GLN A 17 15.33 27.20 -24.62
CA GLN A 17 16.13 27.33 -25.84
C GLN A 17 15.32 27.88 -27.02
N LEU A 18 13.99 27.95 -26.88
CA LEU A 18 13.07 28.51 -27.87
C LEU A 18 12.80 30.01 -27.65
N ILE A 19 13.22 30.56 -26.50
CA ILE A 19 13.11 31.99 -26.18
C ILE A 19 13.85 32.83 -27.22
N GLY A 20 13.15 33.81 -27.81
CA GLY A 20 13.69 34.68 -28.86
C GLY A 20 13.77 34.03 -30.25
N ARG A 21 13.39 32.75 -30.39
CA ARG A 21 13.30 32.03 -31.68
C ARG A 21 11.85 31.78 -32.10
N LEU A 22 10.96 31.51 -31.14
CA LEU A 22 9.53 31.36 -31.37
C LEU A 22 8.71 32.49 -30.71
N PRO A 23 7.47 32.72 -31.16
CA PRO A 23 6.53 33.60 -30.49
C PRO A 23 6.32 33.22 -29.03
N VAL A 24 6.12 34.22 -28.16
CA VAL A 24 5.98 34.03 -26.70
C VAL A 24 4.90 33.03 -26.32
N LEU A 25 3.79 32.97 -27.06
CA LEU A 25 2.71 32.01 -26.79
C LEU A 25 3.14 30.57 -27.01
N GLU A 26 3.92 30.30 -28.06
CA GLU A 26 4.40 28.95 -28.37
C GLU A 26 5.46 28.49 -27.36
N VAL A 27 6.32 29.39 -26.91
CA VAL A 27 7.29 29.09 -25.85
C VAL A 27 6.59 28.81 -24.51
N LYS A 28 5.50 29.54 -24.20
CA LYS A 28 4.70 29.28 -23.00
C LYS A 28 3.98 27.94 -23.06
N GLU A 29 3.47 27.56 -24.23
CA GLU A 29 2.81 26.27 -24.43
C GLU A 29 3.80 25.12 -24.26
N ALA A 30 5.00 25.23 -24.85
CA ALA A 30 6.08 24.24 -24.66
C ALA A 30 6.49 24.12 -23.19
N LEU A 31 6.70 25.24 -22.49
CA LEU A 31 7.03 25.25 -21.06
C LEU A 31 5.91 24.61 -20.22
N TRP A 32 4.65 24.88 -20.57
CA TRP A 32 3.52 24.32 -19.84
C TRP A 32 3.44 22.81 -20.00
N GLN A 33 3.68 22.28 -21.20
CA GLN A 33 3.74 20.84 -21.45
C GLN A 33 4.89 20.17 -20.67
N GLU A 34 6.10 20.75 -20.70
CA GLU A 34 7.26 20.21 -19.97
C GLU A 34 7.00 20.13 -18.46
N VAL A 35 6.46 21.20 -17.88
CA VAL A 35 6.14 21.26 -16.45
C VAL A 35 4.94 20.40 -16.09
N GLU A 36 3.91 20.34 -16.95
CA GLU A 36 2.74 19.49 -16.74
C GLU A 36 3.16 18.02 -16.66
N ASP A 37 4.00 17.55 -17.58
CA ASP A 37 4.50 16.17 -17.59
C ASP A 37 5.35 15.86 -16.34
N GLU A 38 6.23 16.78 -15.93
CA GLU A 38 7.06 16.62 -14.73
C GLU A 38 6.20 16.56 -13.46
N VAL A 39 5.33 17.56 -13.25
CA VAL A 39 4.44 17.63 -12.07
C VAL A 39 3.50 16.44 -12.04
N LEU A 40 2.91 16.07 -13.17
CA LEU A 40 2.01 14.93 -13.25
C LEU A 40 2.75 13.64 -12.87
N THR A 41 3.98 13.46 -13.37
CA THR A 41 4.82 12.31 -13.03
C THR A 41 5.16 12.27 -11.54
N GLU A 42 5.59 13.38 -10.96
CA GLU A 42 5.93 13.45 -9.53
C GLU A 42 4.72 13.16 -8.65
N VAL A 43 3.57 13.78 -8.93
CA VAL A 43 2.33 13.57 -8.17
C VAL A 43 1.86 12.12 -8.29
N TYR A 44 1.92 11.52 -9.47
CA TYR A 44 1.58 10.10 -9.64
C TYR A 44 2.52 9.21 -8.83
N GLN A 45 3.83 9.46 -8.87
CA GLN A 45 4.81 8.67 -8.13
C GLN A 45 4.60 8.78 -6.61
N GLU A 46 4.43 9.99 -6.09
CA GLU A 46 4.16 10.21 -4.66
C GLU A 46 2.88 9.48 -4.23
N HIS A 47 1.82 9.58 -5.04
CA HIS A 47 0.57 8.89 -4.76
C HIS A 47 0.71 7.36 -4.81
N GLU A 48 1.48 6.81 -5.77
CA GLU A 48 1.78 5.37 -5.81
C GLU A 48 2.52 4.90 -4.56
N PHE A 49 3.50 5.66 -4.07
CA PHE A 49 4.21 5.32 -2.84
C PHE A 49 3.29 5.35 -1.61
N GLU A 50 2.41 6.34 -1.49
CA GLU A 50 1.42 6.39 -0.41
C GLU A 50 0.48 5.17 -0.46
N MET A 51 0.01 4.82 -1.65
CA MET A 51 -0.86 3.65 -1.86
C MET A 51 -0.15 2.34 -1.51
N GLU A 52 1.12 2.19 -1.88
CA GLU A 52 1.92 1.02 -1.51
C GLU A 52 2.10 0.92 0.01
N ALA A 53 2.42 2.03 0.68
CA ALA A 53 2.58 2.06 2.14
C ALA A 53 1.28 1.72 2.88
N VAL A 54 0.14 2.24 2.42
CA VAL A 54 -1.19 1.92 2.99
C VAL A 54 -1.55 0.45 2.73
N SER A 55 -1.25 -0.05 1.54
CA SER A 55 -1.47 -1.45 1.18
C SER A 55 -0.67 -2.39 2.09
N GLU A 56 0.62 -2.11 2.31
CA GLU A 56 1.47 -2.92 3.17
C GLU A 56 0.98 -2.92 4.63
N GLN A 57 0.56 -1.76 5.15
CA GLN A 57 -0.04 -1.67 6.48
C GLN A 57 -1.32 -2.50 6.59
N THR A 58 -2.18 -2.43 5.56
CA THR A 58 -3.44 -3.17 5.50
C THR A 58 -3.18 -4.68 5.44
N ASP A 59 -2.21 -5.11 4.63
CA ASP A 59 -1.79 -6.51 4.54
C ASP A 59 -1.21 -7.02 5.86
N ALA A 60 -0.38 -6.24 6.54
CA ALA A 60 0.16 -6.59 7.85
C ALA A 60 -0.97 -6.74 8.89
N ALA A 61 -1.93 -5.81 8.90
CA ALA A 61 -3.11 -5.88 9.76
C ALA A 61 -3.98 -7.10 9.44
N ASN A 62 -4.20 -7.41 8.16
CA ASN A 62 -4.96 -8.59 7.72
C ASN A 62 -4.27 -9.88 8.14
N ARG A 63 -2.94 -9.99 7.96
CA ARG A 63 -2.16 -11.16 8.42
C ARG A 63 -2.27 -11.34 9.93
N LEU A 64 -2.27 -10.25 10.69
CA LEU A 64 -2.46 -10.30 12.14
C LEU A 64 -3.89 -10.74 12.49
N ALA A 65 -4.91 -10.20 11.83
CA ALA A 65 -6.30 -10.58 12.01
C ALA A 65 -6.54 -12.06 11.71
N SER A 66 -6.01 -12.58 10.58
CA SER A 66 -6.12 -14.00 10.22
C SER A 66 -5.45 -14.92 11.24
N LYS A 67 -4.34 -14.49 11.88
CA LYS A 67 -3.76 -15.25 12.99
C LYS A 67 -4.72 -15.35 14.16
N PHE A 68 -5.35 -14.23 14.55
CA PHE A 68 -6.31 -14.25 15.64
C PHE A 68 -7.57 -15.07 15.31
N GLU A 69 -8.04 -15.03 14.07
CA GLU A 69 -9.14 -15.86 13.60
C GLU A 69 -8.81 -17.36 13.71
N LEU A 70 -7.64 -17.79 13.22
CA LEU A 70 -7.20 -19.17 13.32
C LEU A 70 -7.09 -19.64 14.78
N VAL A 71 -6.60 -18.78 15.67
CA VAL A 71 -6.52 -19.08 17.10
C VAL A 71 -7.93 -19.23 17.69
N ALA A 72 -8.85 -18.32 17.36
CA ALA A 72 -10.24 -18.40 17.80
C ALA A 72 -10.94 -19.67 17.29
N GLU A 73 -10.71 -20.08 16.04
CA GLU A 73 -11.20 -21.34 15.49
C GLU A 73 -10.63 -22.56 16.22
N THR A 74 -9.35 -22.53 16.55
CA THR A 74 -8.67 -23.60 17.31
C THR A 74 -9.33 -23.77 18.67
N PHE A 75 -9.51 -22.68 19.42
CA PHE A 75 -10.22 -22.72 20.71
C PHE A 75 -11.68 -23.15 20.56
N GLY A 76 -12.41 -22.61 19.59
CA GLY A 76 -13.81 -22.98 19.34
C GLY A 76 -13.98 -24.46 18.99
N THR A 77 -12.98 -25.07 18.34
CA THR A 77 -12.97 -26.51 18.02
C THR A 77 -12.59 -27.34 19.25
N ALA A 78 -11.58 -26.93 20.00
CA ALA A 78 -11.19 -27.58 21.26
C ALA A 78 -12.33 -27.60 22.27
N ILE A 79 -13.06 -26.49 22.44
CA ILE A 79 -14.24 -26.39 23.30
C ILE A 79 -15.35 -27.33 22.83
N ARG A 80 -15.66 -27.34 21.53
CA ARG A 80 -16.68 -28.25 20.98
C ARG A 80 -16.34 -29.70 21.24
N LEU A 81 -15.06 -30.09 21.10
CA LEU A 81 -14.60 -31.44 21.38
C LEU A 81 -14.64 -31.77 22.88
N ALA A 82 -14.16 -30.86 23.73
CA ALA A 82 -14.16 -31.01 25.18
C ALA A 82 -15.55 -31.25 25.77
N LEU A 83 -16.60 -30.63 25.21
CA LEU A 83 -17.99 -30.83 25.63
C LEU A 83 -18.51 -32.27 25.39
N THR A 84 -17.83 -33.05 24.55
CA THR A 84 -18.21 -34.44 24.24
C THR A 84 -17.40 -35.50 25.00
N LEU A 85 -16.35 -35.08 25.72
CA LEU A 85 -15.37 -35.97 26.35
C LEU A 85 -15.52 -36.02 27.88
N PRO A 86 -15.01 -37.08 28.54
CA PRO A 86 -14.89 -37.12 29.99
C PRO A 86 -14.03 -35.95 30.53
N PRO A 87 -14.27 -35.49 31.77
CA PRO A 87 -13.61 -34.29 32.30
C PRO A 87 -12.08 -34.29 32.27
N ALA A 88 -11.44 -35.45 32.45
CA ALA A 88 -9.99 -35.56 32.43
C ALA A 88 -9.41 -35.33 31.02
N GLU A 89 -10.03 -35.91 29.99
CA GLU A 89 -9.64 -35.77 28.59
C GLU A 89 -9.99 -34.38 28.06
N ALA A 90 -11.18 -33.87 28.40
CA ALA A 90 -11.61 -32.51 28.09
C ALA A 90 -10.63 -31.46 28.63
N LYS A 91 -10.17 -31.64 29.87
CA LYS A 91 -9.18 -30.74 30.48
C LYS A 91 -7.86 -30.76 29.72
N GLN A 92 -7.41 -31.93 29.27
CA GLN A 92 -6.17 -32.05 28.53
C GLN A 92 -6.25 -31.37 27.16
N ILE A 93 -7.32 -31.62 26.39
CA ILE A 93 -7.56 -31.00 25.08
C ILE A 93 -7.58 -29.46 25.16
N LEU A 94 -8.21 -28.90 26.21
CA LEU A 94 -8.23 -27.46 26.42
C LEU A 94 -6.87 -26.91 26.84
N GLN A 95 -6.10 -27.67 27.62
CA GLN A 95 -4.75 -27.28 28.03
C GLN A 95 -3.79 -27.27 26.83
N ASP A 96 -3.86 -28.29 25.98
CA ASP A 96 -3.06 -28.37 24.75
C ASP A 96 -3.35 -27.16 23.83
N ALA A 97 -4.63 -26.78 23.67
CA ALA A 97 -5.01 -25.60 22.89
C ALA A 97 -4.47 -24.27 23.47
N ILE A 98 -4.32 -24.17 24.80
CA ILE A 98 -3.70 -23.01 25.46
C ILE A 98 -2.19 -23.00 25.23
N ASP A 99 -1.54 -24.14 25.40
CA ASP A 99 -0.09 -24.27 25.30
C ASP A 99 0.40 -24.06 23.85
N ASP A 100 -0.40 -24.48 22.86
CA ASP A 100 -0.15 -24.24 21.43
C ASP A 100 -0.34 -22.77 21.02
N ASN A 101 -1.06 -21.97 21.83
CA ASN A 101 -1.38 -20.56 21.54
C ASN A 101 -0.97 -19.62 22.69
N PRO A 102 0.34 -19.54 23.02
CA PRO A 102 0.80 -18.79 24.17
C PRO A 102 0.59 -17.27 23.98
N GLY A 103 -0.01 -16.64 24.99
CA GLY A 103 -0.22 -15.18 25.02
C GLY A 103 -1.57 -14.71 24.47
N TYR A 104 -2.36 -15.58 23.85
CA TYR A 104 -3.73 -15.23 23.42
C TYR A 104 -4.64 -14.97 24.64
N GLY A 105 -5.40 -13.88 24.60
CA GLY A 105 -6.31 -13.47 25.69
C GLY A 105 -5.63 -12.84 26.91
N ARG A 106 -4.31 -12.59 26.89
CA ARG A 106 -3.65 -11.74 27.90
C ARG A 106 -4.02 -10.28 27.64
N GLU A 107 -4.40 -9.56 28.69
CA GLU A 107 -4.45 -8.09 28.63
C GLU A 107 -3.05 -7.59 28.22
N PRO A 108 -2.95 -6.58 27.35
CA PRO A 108 -1.66 -5.96 27.05
C PRO A 108 -1.03 -5.46 28.35
N ASP A 109 0.29 -5.64 28.49
CA ASP A 109 1.02 -5.17 29.67
C ASP A 109 0.72 -3.68 29.86
N LYS A 110 0.17 -3.35 31.03
CA LYS A 110 -0.05 -1.96 31.45
C LYS A 110 1.33 -1.35 31.68
N GLY A 111 1.91 -0.76 30.63
CA GLY A 111 3.11 0.06 30.69
C GLY A 111 2.97 1.21 31.66
#